data_AF-A0ABD6Q2V6-F1
#
_entry.id   AF-A0ABD6Q2V6-F1
#
_cell.length_a   1.000
_cell.length_b   1.000
_cell.length_c   1.000
_cell.angle_alpha   90.00
_cell.angle_beta   90.00
_cell.angle_gamma   90.00
#
_symmetry.space_group_name_H-M   'P 1'
#
loop_
_entity.id
_entity.type
_entity.pdbx_description
1 polymer ?
#
loop_
_entity_poly.entity_id
_entity_poly.type
_entity_poly.pdbx_seq_one_letter_code
_entity_poly.pdbx_strand_id
1 'polypeptide(L)'
;MKPANGADAGKPTSTHGVIRQAARRLQLGSGILLWIYISIHLVNHALGIWSIDIAERGLTLAIGLWQSLPGTILLYGAAGLHFALAIRTIYSRRHWALPPAEWLRLWAGLSLPMLLIRHVVGTRVATSFYGFDPSYERVIVSLLTSGTQGLQIALLAPGWVHGSLGLWFHLRRHALVRRAKFVLLAVLVLLPLLSAAGFVHMARAIAPGNLAVPAPDAVLVAHRAVLDTWRHFLVIGYLSLIGAAFAAGLLRNGFSRVDSHDVRSEQR
;
A
#
# COMPACT_ATOMS: atom_id res chain seq x y z
N MET A 1 32.61 49.77 18.97
CA MET A 1 31.26 50.22 18.56
C MET A 1 31.17 50.15 17.03
N LYS A 2 30.50 49.11 16.51
CA LYS A 2 29.95 49.01 15.14
C LYS A 2 28.83 47.95 15.20
N PRO A 3 27.56 48.29 14.92
CA PRO A 3 26.43 47.37 15.01
C PRO A 3 26.07 46.73 13.65
N ALA A 4 25.07 45.84 13.68
CA ALA A 4 24.37 45.13 12.59
C ALA A 4 25.01 43.80 12.16
N ASN A 5 24.27 42.68 12.06
CA ASN A 5 22.91 42.55 11.55
C ASN A 5 22.12 41.46 12.28
N GLY A 6 21.10 41.87 13.04
CA GLY A 6 19.94 41.03 13.32
C GLY A 6 18.88 41.34 12.27
N ALA A 7 18.66 40.44 11.31
CA ALA A 7 17.48 40.45 10.42
C ALA A 7 17.39 39.14 9.60
N ASP A 8 17.23 38.00 10.28
CA ASP A 8 16.54 36.84 9.68
C ASP A 8 15.55 36.23 10.69
N ALA A 9 14.88 37.11 11.44
CA ALA A 9 13.77 36.72 12.29
C ALA A 9 12.50 36.59 11.43
N GLY A 10 12.21 35.37 11.00
CA GLY A 10 10.85 34.86 10.80
C GLY A 10 9.98 35.60 9.78
N LYS A 11 10.22 35.41 8.48
CA LYS A 11 9.15 35.63 7.50
C LYS A 11 7.98 34.69 7.82
N PRO A 12 6.74 35.17 8.03
CA PRO A 12 5.61 34.30 8.31
C PRO A 12 5.43 33.32 7.16
N THR A 13 5.47 32.02 7.46
CA THR A 13 5.14 30.99 6.48
C THR A 13 3.76 31.25 5.94
N SER A 14 3.65 31.50 4.63
CA SER A 14 2.36 31.71 3.98
C SER A 14 1.40 30.55 4.28
N THR A 15 0.10 30.81 4.31
CA THR A 15 -0.94 29.79 4.53
C THR A 15 -0.75 28.58 3.60
N HIS A 16 -0.33 28.82 2.36
CA HIS A 16 0.03 27.77 1.39
C HIS A 16 1.26 26.94 1.80
N GLY A 17 2.24 27.53 2.48
CA GLY A 17 3.38 26.84 3.08
C GLY A 17 2.94 25.88 4.19
N VAL A 18 2.09 26.35 5.11
CA VAL A 18 1.56 25.56 6.23
C VAL A 18 0.74 24.37 5.74
N ILE A 19 -0.20 24.58 4.81
CA ILE A 19 -1.04 23.51 4.24
C ILE A 19 -0.18 22.44 3.55
N ARG A 20 0.85 22.85 2.78
CA ARG A 20 1.75 21.90 2.11
C ARG A 20 2.58 21.09 3.11
N GLN A 21 3.02 21.70 4.20
CA GLN A 21 3.74 20.99 5.26
C GLN A 21 2.84 20.00 5.99
N ALA A 22 1.61 20.40 6.33
CA ALA A 22 0.61 19.53 6.95
C ALA A 22 0.31 18.32 6.06
N ALA A 23 0.05 18.52 4.76
CA ALA A 23 -0.20 17.43 3.82
C ALA A 23 0.98 16.44 3.74
N ARG A 24 2.23 16.93 3.73
CA ARG A 24 3.42 16.05 3.75
C ARG A 24 3.52 15.24 5.04
N ARG A 25 3.22 15.85 6.20
CA ARG A 25 3.22 15.15 7.49
C ARG A 25 2.12 14.09 7.57
N LEU A 26 0.91 14.43 7.10
CA LEU A 26 -0.22 13.51 7.03
C LEU A 26 0.06 12.33 6.11
N GLN A 27 0.63 12.56 4.92
CA GLN A 27 0.99 11.50 3.98
C GLN A 27 2.06 10.56 4.55
N LEU A 28 3.03 11.10 5.30
CA LEU A 28 4.03 10.31 6.00
C LEU A 28 3.40 9.49 7.13
N GLY A 29 2.60 10.13 7.98
CA GLY A 29 1.95 9.48 9.13
C GLY A 29 1.03 8.34 8.70
N SER A 30 0.19 8.57 7.69
CA SER A 30 -0.65 7.52 7.12
C SER A 30 0.17 6.41 6.46
N GLY A 31 1.25 6.76 5.76
CA GLY A 31 2.17 5.80 5.15
C GLY A 31 2.90 4.93 6.18
N ILE A 32 3.32 5.49 7.32
CA ILE A 32 3.94 4.75 8.42
C ILE A 32 2.93 3.75 9.01
N LEU A 33 1.69 4.18 9.26
CA LEU A 33 0.66 3.30 9.82
C LEU A 33 0.37 2.10 8.89
N LEU A 34 0.22 2.36 7.59
CA LEU A 34 0.02 1.30 6.59
C LEU A 34 1.23 0.38 6.49
N TRP A 35 2.45 0.93 6.58
CA TRP A 35 3.67 0.12 6.61
C TRP A 35 3.75 -0.76 7.85
N ILE A 36 3.36 -0.28 9.03
CA ILE A 36 3.27 -1.08 10.26
C ILE A 36 2.25 -2.22 10.09
N TYR A 37 1.07 -1.92 9.56
CA TYR A 37 0.05 -2.92 9.27
C TYR A 37 0.58 -4.03 8.36
N ILE A 38 1.18 -3.68 7.22
CA ILE A 38 1.76 -4.65 6.28
C ILE A 38 2.94 -5.40 6.94
N SER A 39 3.77 -4.75 7.76
CA SER A 39 4.87 -5.40 8.48
C SER A 39 4.36 -6.52 9.38
N ILE A 40 3.36 -6.22 10.22
CA ILE A 40 2.73 -7.20 11.11
C ILE A 40 2.11 -8.33 10.30
N HIS A 41 1.42 -8.01 9.20
CA HIS A 41 0.82 -9.00 8.32
C HIS A 41 1.84 -9.94 7.67
N LEU A 42 2.97 -9.42 7.18
CA LEU A 42 4.06 -10.23 6.61
C LEU A 42 4.74 -11.09 7.67
N VAL A 43 4.97 -10.55 8.87
CA VAL A 43 5.49 -11.33 10.00
C VAL A 43 4.54 -12.48 10.34
N ASN A 44 3.22 -12.22 10.34
CA ASN A 44 2.22 -13.26 10.61
C ASN A 44 2.30 -14.42 9.62
N HIS A 45 2.44 -14.13 8.33
CA HIS A 45 2.64 -15.17 7.31
C HIS A 45 3.96 -15.91 7.50
N ALA A 46 5.03 -15.22 7.88
CA ALA A 46 6.32 -15.84 8.16
C ALA A 46 6.26 -16.82 9.33
N LEU A 47 5.35 -16.63 10.30
CA LEU A 47 5.11 -17.61 11.37
C LEU A 47 4.68 -18.99 10.84
N GLY A 48 4.08 -19.02 9.65
CA GLY A 48 3.69 -20.26 8.96
C GLY A 48 4.86 -21.20 8.62
N ILE A 49 6.11 -20.70 8.68
CA ILE A 49 7.32 -21.54 8.58
C ILE A 49 7.37 -22.57 9.70
N TRP A 50 6.93 -22.20 10.91
CA TRP A 50 6.94 -23.11 12.06
C TRP A 50 5.69 -24.00 12.10
N SER A 51 4.50 -23.42 11.99
CA SER A 51 3.24 -24.17 11.88
C SER A 51 2.08 -23.25 11.51
N ILE A 52 1.02 -23.85 10.97
CA ILE A 52 -0.25 -23.15 10.74
C ILE A 52 -0.86 -22.64 12.06
N ASP A 53 -0.77 -23.41 13.15
CA ASP A 53 -1.33 -23.04 14.45
C ASP A 53 -0.70 -21.76 15.04
N ILE A 54 0.62 -21.58 14.86
CA ILE A 54 1.29 -20.35 15.31
C ILE A 54 0.84 -19.16 14.47
N ALA A 55 0.74 -19.33 13.15
CA ALA A 55 0.26 -18.29 12.25
C ALA A 55 -1.20 -17.91 12.56
N GLU A 56 -2.07 -18.88 12.85
CA GLU A 56 -3.47 -18.69 13.25
C GLU A 56 -3.62 -17.91 14.55
N ARG A 57 -2.81 -18.22 15.56
CA ARG A 57 -2.78 -17.43 16.81
C ARG A 57 -2.42 -15.98 16.53
N GLY A 58 -1.40 -15.75 15.69
CA GLY A 58 -1.04 -14.41 15.28
C GLY A 58 -2.13 -13.71 14.45
N LEU A 59 -2.83 -14.45 13.58
CA LEU A 59 -3.97 -13.94 12.81
C LEU A 59 -5.10 -13.50 13.74
N THR A 60 -5.42 -14.30 14.75
CA THR A 60 -6.42 -13.98 15.77
C THR A 60 -6.09 -12.67 16.48
N LEU A 61 -4.83 -12.48 16.88
CA LEU A 61 -4.37 -11.21 17.48
C LEU A 61 -4.47 -10.04 16.49
N ALA A 62 -4.09 -10.25 15.23
CA ALA A 62 -4.18 -9.23 14.19
C ALA A 62 -5.65 -8.84 13.91
N ILE A 63 -6.57 -9.81 13.87
CA ILE A 63 -8.01 -9.57 13.75
C ILE A 63 -8.50 -8.75 14.94
N GLY A 64 -8.19 -9.17 16.17
CA GLY A 64 -8.60 -8.46 17.39
C GLY A 64 -8.11 -7.01 17.40
N LEU A 65 -6.87 -6.76 16.96
CA LEU A 65 -6.31 -5.42 16.88
C LEU A 65 -6.97 -4.59 15.76
N TRP A 66 -6.91 -5.07 14.52
CA TRP A 66 -7.23 -4.28 13.33
C TRP A 66 -8.71 -4.25 12.97
N GLN A 67 -9.50 -5.23 13.42
CA GLN A 67 -10.94 -5.25 13.25
C GLN A 67 -11.70 -4.66 14.44
N SER A 68 -10.99 -4.26 15.52
CA SER A 68 -11.57 -3.38 16.54
C SER A 68 -12.02 -2.05 15.93
N LEU A 69 -12.92 -1.34 16.61
CA LEU A 69 -13.35 0.00 16.20
C LEU A 69 -12.16 0.97 16.00
N PRO A 70 -11.24 1.16 16.98
CA PRO A 70 -10.10 2.04 16.78
C PRO A 70 -9.15 1.55 15.68
N GLY A 71 -8.89 0.24 15.60
CA GLY A 71 -8.04 -0.34 14.55
C GLY A 71 -8.61 -0.10 13.14
N THR A 72 -9.93 -0.26 12.99
CA THR A 72 -10.66 0.00 11.76
C THR A 72 -10.56 1.48 11.37
N ILE A 73 -10.91 2.39 12.28
CA ILE A 73 -10.84 3.85 12.01
C ILE A 73 -9.42 4.25 11.59
N LEU A 74 -8.42 3.76 12.31
CA LEU A 74 -7.02 4.04 12.02
C LEU A 74 -6.60 3.50 10.64
N LEU A 75 -6.88 2.23 10.34
CA LEU A 75 -6.42 1.59 9.11
C LEU A 75 -7.11 2.17 7.87
N TYR A 76 -8.44 2.27 7.88
CA TYR A 76 -9.20 2.80 6.74
C TYR A 76 -9.02 4.31 6.59
N GLY A 77 -8.92 5.05 7.71
CA GLY A 77 -8.60 6.47 7.70
C GLY A 77 -7.22 6.73 7.11
N ALA A 78 -6.20 5.95 7.49
CA ALA A 78 -4.88 6.07 6.90
C ALA A 78 -4.85 5.65 5.42
N ALA A 79 -5.51 4.54 5.05
CA ALA A 79 -5.61 4.09 3.67
C ALA A 79 -6.24 5.17 2.77
N GLY A 80 -7.41 5.69 3.17
CA GLY A 80 -8.12 6.74 2.43
C GLY A 80 -7.33 8.03 2.34
N LEU A 81 -6.75 8.50 3.46
CA LEU A 81 -5.93 9.70 3.49
C LEU A 81 -4.65 9.56 2.65
N HIS A 82 -3.96 8.43 2.76
CA HIS A 82 -2.76 8.15 1.98
C HIS A 82 -3.07 8.14 0.49
N PHE A 83 -4.15 7.46 0.10
CA PHE A 83 -4.58 7.37 -1.29
C PHE A 83 -4.99 8.73 -1.85
N ALA A 84 -5.82 9.51 -1.14
CA ALA A 84 -6.24 10.83 -1.57
C ALA A 84 -5.04 11.79 -1.77
N LEU A 85 -4.06 11.76 -0.86
CA LEU A 85 -2.83 12.55 -0.99
C LEU A 85 -1.92 12.04 -2.11
N ALA A 86 -1.92 10.74 -2.41
CA ALA A 86 -1.21 10.17 -3.55
C ALA A 86 -1.85 10.63 -4.88
N ILE A 87 -3.18 10.60 -5.00
CA ILE A 87 -3.91 11.14 -6.16
C ILE A 87 -3.59 12.62 -6.36
N ARG A 88 -3.65 13.42 -5.29
CA ARG A 88 -3.28 14.84 -5.34
C ARG A 88 -1.84 15.02 -5.83
N THR A 89 -0.92 14.15 -5.42
CA THR A 89 0.49 14.18 -5.84
C THR A 89 0.64 13.88 -7.32
N ILE A 90 -0.07 12.86 -7.85
CA ILE A 90 -0.11 12.54 -9.29
C ILE A 90 -0.66 13.73 -10.07
N TYR A 91 -1.85 14.21 -9.69
CA TYR A 91 -2.49 15.37 -10.32
C TYR A 91 -1.59 16.61 -10.30
N SER A 92 -0.88 16.86 -9.21
CA SER A 92 -0.03 18.06 -9.02
C SER A 92 1.36 17.97 -9.64
N ARG A 93 1.76 16.81 -10.18
CA ARG A 93 3.10 16.61 -10.72
C ARG A 93 3.27 17.35 -12.06
N ARG A 94 4.31 18.18 -12.17
CA ARG A 94 4.68 18.90 -13.40
C ARG A 94 5.74 18.21 -14.25
N HIS A 95 6.65 17.47 -13.61
CA HIS A 95 7.78 16.83 -14.27
C HIS A 95 7.79 15.32 -13.98
N TRP A 96 7.99 14.54 -15.03
CA TRP A 96 8.04 13.07 -15.00
C TRP A 96 9.44 12.50 -15.18
N ALA A 97 10.47 13.36 -15.19
CA ALA A 97 11.87 12.94 -15.14
C ALA A 97 12.22 12.49 -13.71
N LEU A 98 11.84 11.27 -13.35
CA LEU A 98 12.06 10.71 -12.02
C LEU A 98 13.32 9.84 -11.99
N PRO A 99 14.08 9.85 -10.88
CA PRO A 99 15.10 8.84 -10.63
C PRO A 99 14.50 7.41 -10.68
N PRO A 100 15.28 6.38 -11.07
CA PRO A 100 14.78 5.00 -11.18
C PRO A 100 14.09 4.47 -9.91
N ALA A 101 14.61 4.83 -8.73
CA ALA A 101 14.02 4.40 -7.45
C ALA A 101 12.63 5.03 -7.19
N GLU A 102 12.38 6.25 -7.69
CA GLU A 102 11.06 6.88 -7.60
C GLU A 102 10.07 6.24 -8.58
N TRP A 103 10.53 5.86 -9.78
CA TRP A 103 9.73 5.06 -10.71
C TRP A 103 9.33 3.73 -10.12
N LEU A 104 10.27 3.00 -9.52
CA LEU A 104 10.01 1.74 -8.85
C LEU A 104 8.96 1.90 -7.73
N ARG A 105 9.11 2.93 -6.88
CA ARG A 105 8.14 3.21 -5.81
C ARG A 105 6.75 3.55 -6.36
N LEU A 106 6.68 4.33 -7.44
CA LEU A 106 5.42 4.70 -8.07
C LEU A 106 4.74 3.48 -8.70
N TRP A 107 5.47 2.68 -9.47
CA TRP A 107 4.97 1.44 -10.06
C TRP A 107 4.50 0.46 -8.99
N ALA A 108 5.27 0.27 -7.92
CA ALA A 108 4.89 -0.57 -6.78
C ALA A 108 3.61 -0.05 -6.09
N GLY A 109 3.50 1.26 -5.90
CA GLY A 109 2.32 1.90 -5.31
C GLY A 109 1.07 1.81 -6.18
N LEU A 110 1.22 1.85 -7.51
CA LEU A 110 0.11 1.77 -8.46
C LEU A 110 -0.34 0.33 -8.76
N SER A 111 0.59 -0.63 -8.69
CA SER A 111 0.28 -2.05 -8.87
C SER A 111 -0.32 -2.67 -7.61
N LEU A 112 0.03 -2.16 -6.42
CA LEU A 112 -0.46 -2.67 -5.14
C LEU A 112 -2.01 -2.77 -5.08
N PRO A 113 -2.80 -1.71 -5.34
CA PRO A 113 -4.26 -1.79 -5.25
C PRO A 113 -4.87 -2.85 -6.18
N MET A 114 -4.27 -3.09 -7.35
CA MET A 114 -4.77 -4.09 -8.30
C MET A 114 -4.70 -5.51 -7.75
N LEU A 115 -3.62 -5.83 -7.04
CA LEU A 115 -3.47 -7.12 -6.37
C LEU A 115 -4.24 -7.16 -5.03
N LEU A 116 -4.25 -6.03 -4.30
CA LEU A 116 -4.86 -5.92 -2.99
C LEU A 116 -6.38 -6.01 -3.03
N ILE A 117 -7.05 -5.48 -4.05
CA ILE A 117 -8.52 -5.53 -4.15
C ILE A 117 -9.01 -6.98 -4.13
N ARG A 118 -8.37 -7.89 -4.87
CA ARG A 118 -8.74 -9.31 -4.84
C ARG A 118 -8.60 -9.88 -3.43
N HIS A 119 -7.48 -9.58 -2.77
CA HIS A 119 -7.20 -10.04 -1.41
C HIS A 119 -8.26 -9.55 -0.42
N VAL A 120 -8.54 -8.24 -0.42
CA VAL A 120 -9.49 -7.59 0.49
C VAL A 120 -10.93 -8.04 0.22
N VAL A 121 -11.31 -8.27 -1.04
CA VAL A 121 -12.64 -8.76 -1.38
C VAL A 121 -12.84 -10.19 -0.89
N GLY A 122 -11.87 -11.08 -1.15
CA GLY A 122 -11.95 -12.49 -0.73
C GLY A 122 -11.81 -12.72 0.78
N THR A 123 -11.38 -11.70 1.53
CA THR A 123 -11.24 -11.78 3.00
C THR A 123 -12.21 -10.82 3.66
N ARG A 124 -11.87 -9.54 3.75
CA ARG A 124 -12.60 -8.54 4.51
C ARG A 124 -14.01 -8.26 4.00
N VAL A 125 -14.24 -8.14 2.70
CA VAL A 125 -15.61 -7.93 2.17
C VAL A 125 -16.46 -9.18 2.39
N ALA A 126 -15.90 -10.36 2.12
CA ALA A 126 -16.53 -11.65 2.42
C ALA A 126 -16.94 -11.75 3.90
N THR A 127 -16.06 -11.37 4.83
CA THR A 127 -16.34 -11.37 6.27
C THR A 127 -17.40 -10.36 6.66
N SER A 128 -17.25 -9.10 6.24
CA SER A 128 -18.12 -8.02 6.71
C SER A 128 -19.54 -8.07 6.14
N PHE A 129 -19.74 -8.65 4.96
CA PHE A 129 -21.04 -8.60 4.28
C PHE A 129 -21.69 -9.97 4.06
N TYR A 130 -20.92 -11.07 4.10
CA TYR A 130 -21.42 -12.39 3.72
C TYR A 130 -21.17 -13.47 4.78
N GLY A 131 -20.61 -13.11 5.94
CA GLY A 131 -20.41 -14.03 7.06
C GLY A 131 -19.25 -15.00 6.88
N PHE A 132 -18.30 -14.71 5.98
CA PHE A 132 -17.09 -15.53 5.84
C PHE A 132 -16.15 -15.32 7.03
N ASP A 133 -15.86 -16.37 7.79
CA ASP A 133 -14.93 -16.31 8.90
C ASP A 133 -13.52 -16.77 8.45
N PRO A 134 -12.54 -15.85 8.35
CA PRO A 134 -11.27 -16.13 7.69
C PRO A 134 -10.31 -16.88 8.61
N SER A 135 -9.90 -18.08 8.18
CA SER A 135 -8.75 -18.82 8.71
C SER A 135 -7.69 -19.00 7.63
N TYR A 136 -6.44 -19.29 8.02
CA TYR A 136 -5.38 -19.64 7.08
C TYR A 136 -5.79 -20.81 6.20
N GLU A 137 -6.40 -21.84 6.78
CA GLU A 137 -6.88 -23.01 6.03
C GLU A 137 -7.89 -22.59 4.96
N ARG A 138 -8.97 -21.91 5.34
CA ARG A 138 -10.04 -21.50 4.42
C ARG A 138 -9.53 -20.59 3.31
N VAL A 139 -8.66 -19.62 3.66
CA VAL A 139 -8.09 -18.68 2.68
C VAL A 139 -7.14 -19.42 1.74
N ILE A 140 -6.25 -20.29 2.23
CA ILE A 140 -5.32 -21.05 1.39
C ILE A 140 -6.08 -21.99 0.45
N VAL A 141 -7.07 -22.73 0.95
CA VAL A 141 -7.93 -23.58 0.13
C VAL A 141 -8.61 -22.77 -0.98
N SER A 142 -9.15 -21.59 -0.65
CA SER A 142 -9.74 -20.69 -1.66
C SER A 142 -8.73 -20.25 -2.73
N LEU A 143 -7.49 -19.97 -2.35
CA LEU A 143 -6.43 -19.57 -3.29
C LEU A 143 -5.99 -20.71 -4.19
N LEU A 144 -5.84 -21.92 -3.64
CA LEU A 144 -5.48 -23.11 -4.41
C LEU A 144 -6.60 -23.51 -5.38
N THR A 145 -7.84 -23.53 -4.93
CA THR A 145 -9.00 -23.89 -5.76
C THR A 145 -9.30 -22.87 -6.85
N SER A 146 -8.99 -21.59 -6.62
CA SER A 146 -9.14 -20.53 -7.62
C SER A 146 -7.93 -20.39 -8.57
N GLY A 147 -6.80 -21.04 -8.27
CA GLY A 147 -5.55 -20.89 -9.02
C GLY A 147 -4.90 -19.50 -8.88
N THR A 148 -5.25 -18.73 -7.85
CA THR A 148 -4.80 -17.34 -7.68
C THR A 148 -3.70 -17.15 -6.63
N GLN A 149 -3.19 -18.22 -6.05
CA GLN A 149 -2.11 -18.22 -5.07
C GLN A 149 -0.87 -17.45 -5.56
N GLY A 150 -0.48 -17.59 -6.84
CA GLY A 150 0.66 -16.87 -7.41
C GLY A 150 0.49 -15.35 -7.38
N LEU A 151 -0.73 -14.86 -7.61
CA LEU A 151 -1.04 -13.42 -7.54
C LEU A 151 -0.98 -12.91 -6.10
N GLN A 152 -1.38 -13.73 -5.11
CA GLN A 152 -1.30 -13.36 -3.69
C GLN A 152 0.13 -13.39 -3.16
N ILE A 153 0.98 -14.30 -3.64
CA ILE A 153 2.41 -14.26 -3.36
C ILE A 153 3.04 -13.01 -3.99
N ALA A 154 2.66 -12.69 -5.24
CA ALA A 154 3.15 -11.47 -5.91
C ALA A 154 2.75 -10.18 -5.17
N LEU A 155 1.59 -10.14 -4.50
CA LEU A 155 1.12 -9.00 -3.69
C LEU A 155 2.09 -8.62 -2.56
N LEU A 156 2.87 -9.56 -2.03
CA LEU A 156 3.79 -9.33 -0.90
C LEU A 156 4.85 -8.26 -1.24
N ALA A 157 5.28 -8.17 -2.50
CA ALA A 157 6.37 -7.29 -2.89
C ALA A 157 5.95 -5.82 -3.14
N PRO A 158 4.93 -5.48 -3.95
CA PRO A 158 4.62 -4.09 -4.28
C PRO A 158 4.34 -3.22 -3.05
N GLY A 159 3.54 -3.71 -2.10
CA GLY A 159 3.21 -2.94 -0.89
C GLY A 159 4.44 -2.72 -0.01
N TRP A 160 5.26 -3.76 0.15
CA TRP A 160 6.47 -3.72 0.95
C TRP A 160 7.53 -2.79 0.36
N VAL A 161 7.79 -2.89 -0.95
CA VAL A 161 8.72 -2.04 -1.69
C VAL A 161 8.24 -0.59 -1.68
N HIS A 162 6.96 -0.34 -1.97
CA HIS A 162 6.39 1.00 -1.97
C HIS A 162 6.56 1.71 -0.61
N GLY A 163 6.18 1.03 0.47
CA GLY A 163 6.27 1.56 1.83
C GLY A 163 7.72 1.76 2.27
N SER A 164 8.57 0.77 2.07
CA SER A 164 9.98 0.81 2.50
C SER A 164 10.80 1.87 1.76
N LEU A 165 10.61 2.02 0.44
CA LEU A 165 11.24 3.11 -0.32
C LEU A 165 10.72 4.48 0.14
N GLY A 166 9.42 4.58 0.47
CA GLY A 166 8.84 5.80 1.01
C GLY A 166 9.46 6.22 2.34
N LEU A 167 9.63 5.28 3.27
CA LEU A 167 10.32 5.51 4.53
C LEU A 167 11.79 5.87 4.30
N TRP A 168 12.50 5.14 3.44
CA TRP A 168 13.90 5.42 3.11
C TRP A 168 14.08 6.84 2.58
N PHE A 169 13.28 7.27 1.61
CA PHE A 169 13.40 8.63 1.05
C PHE A 169 13.17 9.72 2.10
N HIS A 170 12.29 9.47 3.07
CA HIS A 170 12.05 10.42 4.15
C HIS A 170 13.17 10.40 5.21
N LEU A 171 13.61 9.21 5.62
CA LEU A 171 14.42 9.02 6.82
C LEU A 171 15.94 8.97 6.55
N ARG A 172 16.38 8.79 5.30
CA ARG A 172 17.82 8.71 4.92
C ARG A 172 18.67 9.93 5.30
N ARG A 173 18.04 11.06 5.63
CA ARG A 173 18.73 12.24 6.17
C ARG A 173 19.30 12.00 7.57
N HIS A 174 18.73 11.08 8.34
CA HIS A 174 19.18 10.75 9.69
C HIS A 174 20.39 9.79 9.65
N ALA A 175 21.45 10.10 10.40
CA ALA A 175 22.71 9.36 10.36
C ALA A 175 22.54 7.88 10.78
N LEU A 176 21.71 7.61 11.80
CA LEU A 176 21.43 6.25 12.27
C LEU A 176 20.80 5.38 11.17
N VAL A 177 19.85 5.93 10.41
CA VAL A 177 19.17 5.24 9.30
C VAL A 177 20.14 4.91 8.18
N ARG A 178 21.10 5.81 7.88
CA ARG A 178 22.17 5.52 6.91
C ARG A 178 23.13 4.45 7.39
N ARG A 179 23.49 4.44 8.67
CA ARG A 179 24.34 3.39 9.26
C ARG A 179 23.65 2.03 9.21
N ALA A 180 22.34 2.00 9.43
CA ALA A 180 21.52 0.79 9.37
C ALA A 180 21.15 0.34 7.93
N LYS A 181 21.68 0.97 6.87
CA LYS A 181 21.25 0.72 5.48
C LYS A 181 21.26 -0.75 5.07
N PHE A 182 22.26 -1.52 5.49
CA PHE A 182 22.39 -2.93 5.13
C PHE A 182 21.40 -3.81 5.89
N VAL A 183 21.10 -3.47 7.15
CA VAL A 183 20.04 -4.13 7.93
C VAL A 183 18.68 -3.84 7.30
N LEU A 184 18.41 -2.59 6.92
CA LEU A 184 17.16 -2.22 6.25
C LEU A 184 17.02 -2.90 4.89
N LEU A 185 18.12 -3.08 4.15
CA LEU A 185 18.12 -3.83 2.89
C LEU A 185 17.87 -5.32 3.12
N ALA A 186 18.49 -5.91 4.15
CA ALA A 186 18.24 -7.30 4.53
C ALA A 186 16.77 -7.50 4.90
N VAL A 187 16.19 -6.60 5.70
CA VAL A 187 14.75 -6.62 6.05
C VAL A 187 13.86 -6.42 4.82
N LEU A 188 14.26 -5.53 3.91
CA LEU A 188 13.52 -5.29 2.65
C LEU A 188 13.38 -6.58 1.82
N VAL A 189 14.43 -7.40 1.77
CA VAL A 189 14.48 -8.62 0.96
C VAL A 189 13.97 -9.85 1.72
N LEU A 190 14.44 -10.07 2.95
CA LEU A 190 14.18 -11.30 3.68
C LEU A 190 12.74 -11.39 4.19
N LEU A 191 12.13 -10.30 4.66
CA LEU A 191 10.77 -10.38 5.21
C LEU A 191 9.72 -10.90 4.21
N PRO A 192 9.61 -10.38 2.98
CA PRO A 192 8.65 -10.93 2.02
C PRO A 192 9.00 -12.36 1.58
N LEU A 193 10.29 -12.73 1.55
CA LEU A 193 10.71 -14.10 1.25
C LEU A 193 10.31 -15.09 2.35
N LEU A 194 10.51 -14.72 3.61
CA LEU A 194 10.09 -15.52 4.77
C LEU A 194 8.56 -15.64 4.82
N SER A 195 7.84 -14.55 4.55
CA SER A 195 6.38 -14.54 4.42
C SER A 195 5.90 -15.51 3.33
N ALA A 196 6.51 -15.45 2.13
CA ALA A 196 6.20 -16.36 1.04
C ALA A 196 6.54 -17.83 1.38
N ALA A 197 7.67 -18.08 2.04
CA ALA A 197 8.06 -19.40 2.50
C ALA A 197 7.06 -19.97 3.52
N GLY A 198 6.61 -19.15 4.47
CA GLY A 198 5.59 -19.54 5.44
C GLY A 198 4.25 -19.87 4.79
N PHE A 199 3.82 -19.07 3.81
CA PHE A 199 2.63 -19.37 3.00
C PHE A 199 2.76 -20.72 2.27
N VAL A 200 3.90 -20.97 1.59
CA VAL A 200 4.13 -22.22 0.86
C VAL A 200 4.17 -23.42 1.81
N HIS A 201 4.77 -23.26 2.99
CA HIS A 201 4.83 -24.31 4.01
C HIS A 201 3.42 -24.69 4.50
N MET A 202 2.59 -23.70 4.84
CA MET A 202 1.19 -23.94 5.22
C MET A 202 0.37 -24.55 4.08
N ALA A 203 0.54 -24.08 2.84
CA ALA A 203 -0.18 -24.62 1.69
C ALA A 203 0.11 -26.10 1.44
N ARG A 204 1.37 -26.53 1.61
CA ARG A 204 1.76 -27.94 1.51
C ARG A 204 1.22 -28.79 2.66
N ALA A 205 1.09 -28.21 3.85
CA ALA A 205 0.51 -28.90 5.00
C ALA A 205 -1.00 -29.15 4.81
N ILE A 206 -1.72 -28.20 4.19
CA ILE A 206 -3.18 -28.30 3.94
C ILE A 206 -3.50 -29.21 2.75
N ALA A 207 -2.77 -29.04 1.65
CA ALA A 207 -2.96 -29.82 0.43
C ALA A 207 -1.64 -30.48 0.01
N PRO A 208 -1.29 -31.62 0.62
CA PRO A 208 -0.17 -32.44 0.18
C PRO A 208 -0.35 -32.81 -1.30
N GLY A 209 0.71 -32.73 -2.10
CA GLY A 209 0.62 -32.83 -3.57
C GLY A 209 0.09 -34.16 -4.15
N ASN A 210 -0.20 -35.14 -3.31
CA ASN A 210 -0.80 -36.43 -3.63
C ASN A 210 -2.29 -36.53 -3.25
N LEU A 211 -2.89 -35.48 -2.67
CA LEU A 211 -4.27 -35.46 -2.22
C LEU A 211 -5.07 -34.37 -2.93
N ALA A 212 -6.38 -34.59 -3.04
CA ALA A 212 -7.30 -33.57 -3.53
C ALA A 212 -7.28 -32.36 -2.57
N VAL A 213 -7.25 -31.15 -3.12
CA VAL A 213 -7.41 -29.92 -2.34
C VAL A 213 -8.79 -29.99 -1.64
N PRO A 214 -8.87 -29.64 -0.34
CA PRO A 214 -10.15 -29.59 0.37
C PRO A 214 -11.19 -28.75 -0.38
N ALA A 215 -12.47 -29.07 -0.17
CA ALA A 215 -13.54 -28.28 -0.76
C ALA A 215 -13.49 -26.82 -0.25
N PRO A 216 -13.68 -25.82 -1.11
CA PRO A 216 -13.71 -24.43 -0.69
C PRO A 216 -14.91 -24.14 0.22
N ASP A 217 -14.76 -23.13 1.07
CA ASP A 217 -15.80 -22.69 2.00
C ASP A 217 -17.12 -22.36 1.27
N ALA A 218 -18.23 -22.90 1.77
CA ALA A 218 -19.55 -22.78 1.14
C ALA A 218 -20.00 -21.32 1.00
N VAL A 219 -19.62 -20.43 1.93
CA VAL A 219 -19.97 -19.00 1.85
C VAL A 219 -19.30 -18.35 0.65
N LEU A 220 -18.01 -18.64 0.42
CA LEU A 220 -17.26 -18.11 -0.72
C LEU A 220 -17.79 -18.66 -2.05
N VAL A 221 -18.20 -19.93 -2.08
CA VAL A 221 -18.83 -20.54 -3.26
C VAL A 221 -20.17 -19.88 -3.56
N ALA A 222 -21.05 -19.76 -2.55
CA ALA A 222 -22.39 -19.21 -2.69
C ALA A 222 -22.36 -17.74 -3.17
N HIS A 223 -21.39 -16.95 -2.70
CA HIS A 223 -21.31 -15.52 -3.01
C HIS A 223 -20.28 -15.17 -4.11
N ARG A 224 -19.73 -16.17 -4.81
CA ARG A 224 -18.65 -15.97 -5.79
C ARG A 224 -18.96 -14.89 -6.83
N ALA A 225 -20.15 -14.92 -7.42
CA ALA A 225 -20.55 -13.96 -8.45
C ALA A 225 -20.61 -12.51 -7.92
N VAL A 226 -21.10 -12.33 -6.68
CA VAL A 226 -21.21 -11.01 -6.05
C VAL A 226 -19.82 -10.51 -5.64
N LEU A 227 -18.96 -11.37 -5.09
CA LEU A 227 -17.57 -11.03 -4.79
C LEU A 227 -16.78 -10.66 -6.06
N ASP A 228 -16.99 -11.38 -7.17
CA ASP A 228 -16.40 -11.03 -8.45
C ASP A 228 -16.91 -9.65 -8.93
N THR A 229 -18.19 -9.35 -8.72
CA THR A 229 -18.77 -8.04 -9.04
C THR A 229 -18.11 -6.91 -8.23
N TRP A 230 -17.93 -7.09 -6.91
CA TRP A 230 -17.16 -6.16 -6.07
C TRP A 230 -15.76 -5.92 -6.62
N ARG A 231 -15.04 -7.00 -6.97
CA ARG A 231 -13.69 -6.91 -7.53
C ARG A 231 -13.69 -6.06 -8.80
N HIS A 232 -14.60 -6.33 -9.74
CA HIS A 232 -14.65 -5.58 -11.01
C HIS A 232 -14.91 -4.09 -10.79
N PHE A 233 -15.93 -3.73 -10.00
CA PHE A 233 -16.24 -2.31 -9.74
C PHE A 233 -15.12 -1.59 -9.01
N LEU A 234 -14.49 -2.23 -8.01
CA LEU A 234 -13.36 -1.63 -7.29
C LEU A 234 -12.15 -1.41 -8.22
N VAL A 235 -11.85 -2.37 -9.10
CA VAL A 235 -10.76 -2.24 -10.07
C VAL A 235 -11.05 -1.14 -11.08
N ILE A 236 -12.25 -1.11 -11.67
CA ILE A 236 -12.66 -0.07 -12.62
C ILE A 236 -12.64 1.30 -11.96
N GLY A 237 -13.19 1.43 -10.76
CA GLY A 237 -13.21 2.68 -10.00
C GLY A 237 -11.79 3.18 -9.72
N TYR A 238 -10.90 2.30 -9.28
CA TYR A 238 -9.49 2.62 -9.07
C TYR A 238 -8.81 3.10 -10.36
N LEU A 239 -8.92 2.33 -11.45
CA LEU A 239 -8.28 2.66 -12.73
C LEU A 239 -8.81 3.98 -13.30
N SER A 240 -10.12 4.22 -13.16
CA SER A 240 -10.76 5.46 -13.57
C SER A 240 -10.24 6.65 -12.77
N LEU A 241 -10.11 6.53 -11.44
CA LEU A 241 -9.56 7.60 -10.59
C LEU A 241 -8.11 7.93 -10.95
N ILE A 242 -7.29 6.89 -11.15
CA ILE A 242 -5.89 7.07 -11.53
C ILE A 242 -5.80 7.70 -12.92
N GLY A 243 -6.50 7.16 -13.91
CA GLY A 243 -6.54 7.69 -15.27
C GLY A 243 -6.98 9.15 -15.31
N ALA A 244 -8.05 9.50 -14.60
CA ALA A 244 -8.54 10.87 -14.47
C ALA A 244 -7.50 11.80 -13.82
N ALA A 245 -6.82 11.37 -12.75
CA ALA A 245 -5.79 12.16 -12.10
C ALA A 245 -4.59 12.46 -13.02
N PHE A 246 -4.17 11.47 -13.82
CA PHE A 246 -3.13 11.65 -14.83
C PHE A 246 -3.59 12.59 -15.95
N ALA A 247 -4.76 12.34 -16.55
CA ALA A 247 -5.29 13.14 -17.65
C ALA A 247 -5.49 14.61 -17.23
N ALA A 248 -6.14 14.85 -16.08
CA ALA A 248 -6.34 16.19 -15.55
C ALA A 248 -5.02 16.89 -15.21
N GLY A 249 -4.03 16.16 -14.70
CA GLY A 249 -2.70 16.68 -14.42
C GLY A 249 -1.96 17.11 -15.70
N LEU A 250 -2.02 16.28 -16.75
CA LEU A 250 -1.41 16.58 -18.06
C LEU A 250 -2.08 17.78 -18.74
N LEU A 251 -3.41 17.82 -18.77
CA LEU A 251 -4.18 18.95 -19.31
C LEU A 251 -3.81 20.25 -18.60
N ARG A 252 -3.83 20.27 -17.27
CA ARG A 252 -3.42 21.44 -16.49
C ARG A 252 -2.00 21.91 -16.83
N ASN A 253 -1.05 20.97 -16.97
CA ASN A 253 0.32 21.30 -17.31
C ASN A 253 0.47 21.83 -18.75
N GLY A 254 -0.41 21.39 -19.67
CA GLY A 254 -0.50 21.90 -21.03
C GLY A 254 -0.94 23.36 -21.07
N PHE A 255 -2.04 23.70 -20.41
CA PHE A 255 -2.54 25.09 -20.34
C PHE A 255 -1.51 26.06 -19.77
N SER A 256 -0.84 25.69 -18.67
CA SER A 256 0.20 26.54 -18.08
C SER A 256 1.41 26.80 -19.00
N ARG A 257 1.65 25.96 -20.02
CA ARG A 257 2.71 26.20 -21.01
C ARG A 257 2.25 27.15 -22.11
N VAL A 258 1.00 27.03 -22.57
CA VAL A 258 0.41 27.90 -23.59
C VAL A 258 0.37 29.35 -23.07
N ASP A 259 -0.18 29.57 -21.87
CA ASP A 259 -0.22 30.91 -21.26
C ASP A 259 1.17 31.57 -21.15
N SER A 260 2.20 30.76 -20.87
CA SER A 260 3.58 31.28 -20.75
C SER A 260 4.24 31.61 -22.09
N HIS A 261 3.78 30.98 -23.18
CA HIS A 261 4.23 31.28 -24.53
C HIS A 261 3.58 32.57 -25.05
N ASP A 262 2.27 32.74 -24.84
CA ASP A 262 1.51 33.91 -25.31
C ASP A 262 1.99 35.21 -24.66
N VAL A 263 2.23 35.21 -23.33
CA VAL A 263 2.78 36.37 -22.61
C VAL A 263 4.19 36.75 -23.13
N ARG A 264 4.99 35.76 -23.54
CA ARG A 264 6.35 36.02 -24.05
C ARG A 264 6.34 36.51 -25.50
N SER A 265 5.33 36.17 -26.30
CA SER A 265 5.16 36.72 -27.65
C SER A 265 4.59 38.14 -27.66
N GLU A 266 3.74 38.52 -26.70
CA GLU A 266 3.23 39.89 -26.59
C GLU A 266 4.28 40.90 -26.09
N GLN A 267 5.35 40.42 -25.44
CA GLN A 267 6.45 41.26 -24.93
C GLN A 267 7.62 41.43 -25.92
N ARG A 268 7.50 40.94 -27.16
CA ARG A 268 8.48 41.11 -28.24
C ARG A 268 7.95 41.98 -29.35
#